data_AF-A0A497D187-F1
#
_entry.id   AF-A0A497D187-F1
#
_cell.length_a   1.000
_cell.length_b   1.000
_cell.length_c   1.000
_cell.angle_alpha   90.00
_cell.angle_beta   90.00
_cell.angle_gamma   90.00
#
_symmetry.space_group_name_H-M   'P 1'
#
loop_
_entity.id
_entity.type
_entity.pdbx_description
1 polymer ?
#
loop_
_entity_poly.entity_id
_entity_poly.type
_entity_poly.pdbx_seq_one_letter_code
_entity_poly.pdbx_strand_id
1 'polypeptide(L)'
;EHGSSKSTCPTCGGAGQVTKIANTFLGQMQTSSTCPQCGGEGEIVTNKCKQCHGNGIVQAEEVVTFKVPPGVAEGMQLSVSGKGNAAPRGGVPGDLLVLIEEKKDNSGLTRDGNNLLYDLFISFTDAALGTTTEIPTVDGKAKIKIPAGTQGGKVLRLKGKGLPDVNGYGKGDLLVNVNVWVPKHLSKEEKEMLEKMKTSANFKPNPTSQDKSYFDRMREFFSQ
;
A
#
# COMPACT_ATOMS: atom_id res chain seq x y z
N GLU A 1 11.22 19.39 40.94
CA GLU A 1 12.00 18.14 41.13
C GLU A 1 12.94 17.94 39.94
N HIS A 2 14.10 18.59 39.97
CA HIS A 2 14.99 18.72 38.82
C HIS A 2 16.37 18.11 39.16
N GLY A 3 16.58 16.83 38.83
CA GLY A 3 17.93 16.26 38.83
C GLY A 3 18.75 16.98 37.76
N SER A 4 19.53 18.00 38.15
CA SER A 4 20.19 18.91 37.21
C SER A 4 21.61 19.32 37.62
N SER A 5 22.15 18.77 38.70
CA SER A 5 23.55 19.02 39.04
C SER A 5 24.46 18.15 38.16
N LYS A 6 25.10 18.80 37.19
CA LYS A 6 26.22 18.25 36.43
C LYS A 6 27.51 18.73 37.08
N SER A 7 28.51 17.87 37.14
CA SER A 7 29.86 18.27 37.52
C SER A 7 30.84 17.81 36.45
N THR A 8 31.90 18.57 36.24
CA THR A 8 32.99 18.19 35.34
C THR A 8 33.52 16.81 35.75
N CYS A 9 33.74 15.93 34.77
CA CYS A 9 34.26 14.60 35.02
C CYS A 9 35.69 14.72 35.57
N PRO A 10 35.96 14.23 36.80
CA PRO A 10 37.28 14.40 37.42
C PRO A 10 38.38 13.63 36.69
N THR A 11 38.02 12.57 35.97
CA THR A 11 38.97 11.67 35.27
C THR A 11 39.53 12.27 33.99
N CYS A 12 38.72 13.04 33.26
CA CYS A 12 39.14 13.67 32.01
C CYS A 12 39.17 15.20 32.08
N GLY A 13 38.79 15.80 33.21
CA GLY A 13 38.75 17.25 33.39
C GLY A 13 37.82 17.98 32.41
N GLY A 14 36.79 17.32 31.89
CA GLY A 14 35.91 17.90 30.86
C GLY A 14 36.26 17.50 29.43
N ALA A 15 37.40 16.85 29.19
CA ALA A 15 37.87 16.55 27.84
C ALA A 15 37.13 15.40 27.13
N GLY A 16 36.35 14.59 27.85
CA GLY A 16 35.62 13.44 27.29
C GLY A 16 36.50 12.23 26.91
N GLN A 17 37.81 12.41 26.79
CA GLN A 17 38.79 11.39 26.46
C GLN A 17 39.92 11.36 27.49
N VAL A 18 40.50 10.18 27.69
CA VAL A 18 41.68 9.97 28.52
C VAL A 18 42.84 9.51 27.64
N THR A 19 43.98 10.15 27.84
CA THR A 19 45.21 9.83 27.12
C THR A 19 46.02 8.82 27.92
N LYS A 20 46.39 7.69 27.30
CA LYS A 20 47.31 6.72 27.88
C LYS A 20 48.66 6.82 27.17
N ILE A 21 49.71 7.08 27.93
CA ILE A 21 51.08 7.12 27.43
C ILE A 21 51.73 5.78 27.80
N ALA A 22 52.21 5.04 26.80
CA ALA A 22 52.94 3.79 26.98
C ALA A 22 54.35 3.95 26.41
N ASN A 23 55.36 3.61 27.21
CA ASN A 23 56.74 3.60 26.75
C ASN A 23 57.00 2.33 25.95
N THR A 24 57.35 2.48 24.68
CA THR A 24 57.76 1.39 23.80
C THR A 24 59.25 1.49 23.50
N PHE A 25 59.83 0.43 22.96
CA PHE A 25 61.23 0.41 22.52
C PHE A 25 61.55 1.42 21.41
N LEU A 26 60.53 2.00 20.77
CA LEU A 26 60.65 3.02 19.71
C LEU A 26 60.35 4.45 20.21
N GLY A 27 60.07 4.63 21.50
CA GLY A 27 59.69 5.92 22.08
C GLY A 27 58.34 5.88 22.81
N GLN A 28 57.86 7.06 23.20
CA GLN A 28 56.58 7.20 23.90
C GLN A 28 55.43 7.15 22.90
N MET A 29 54.55 6.15 23.04
CA MET A 29 53.33 6.03 22.26
C MET A 29 52.16 6.57 23.07
N GLN A 30 51.44 7.54 22.51
CA GLN A 30 50.26 8.14 23.11
C GLN A 30 49.00 7.62 22.42
N THR A 31 48.10 7.00 23.17
CA THR A 31 46.81 6.52 22.67
C THR A 31 45.68 7.18 23.43
N SER A 32 44.81 7.89 22.71
CA SER A 32 43.58 8.46 23.27
C SER A 32 42.46 7.43 23.24
N SER A 33 41.75 7.30 24.35
CA SER A 33 40.55 6.46 24.46
C SER A 33 39.42 7.25 25.10
N THR A 34 38.17 6.93 24.78
CA THR A 34 36.99 7.53 25.43
C THR A 34 37.10 7.38 26.94
N CYS A 35 36.82 8.45 27.70
CA CYS A 35 36.87 8.41 29.15
C CYS A 35 35.87 7.36 29.68
N PRO A 36 36.32 6.35 30.45
CA PRO A 36 35.43 5.28 30.91
C PRO A 36 34.41 5.76 31.95
N GLN A 37 34.68 6.88 32.63
CA GLN A 37 33.82 7.40 33.70
C GLN A 37 32.67 8.28 33.20
N CYS A 38 32.85 9.03 32.11
CA CYS A 38 31.80 9.86 31.51
C CYS A 38 31.36 9.39 30.11
N GLY A 39 31.95 8.31 29.58
CA GLY A 39 31.59 7.76 28.28
C GLY A 39 31.74 8.73 27.10
N GLY A 40 32.60 9.74 27.21
CA GLY A 40 32.80 10.77 26.18
C GLY A 40 32.19 12.13 26.48
N GLU A 41 31.33 12.26 27.50
CA GLU A 41 30.55 13.49 27.73
C GLU A 41 31.34 14.64 28.37
N GLY A 42 32.46 14.35 29.03
CA GLY A 42 33.21 15.36 29.79
C GLY A 42 32.57 15.77 31.12
N GLU A 43 31.29 15.47 31.35
CA GLU A 43 30.56 15.75 32.58
C GLU A 43 29.96 14.47 33.18
N ILE A 44 29.66 14.50 34.49
CA ILE A 44 28.96 13.43 35.20
C ILE A 44 27.72 14.00 35.90
N VAL A 45 26.62 13.25 35.86
CA VAL A 45 25.37 13.62 36.55
C VAL A 45 25.47 13.20 38.01
N THR A 46 25.56 14.17 38.93
CA THR A 46 25.71 13.90 40.37
C THR A 46 24.37 13.62 41.06
N ASN A 47 23.29 14.27 40.60
CA ASN A 47 21.94 14.00 41.08
C ASN A 47 21.08 13.46 39.94
N LYS A 48 20.99 12.13 39.85
CA LYS A 48 20.24 11.44 38.79
C LYS A 48 18.74 11.69 38.94
N CYS A 49 18.09 12.01 37.82
CA CYS A 49 16.63 12.11 37.79
C CYS A 49 15.98 10.78 38.19
N LYS A 50 14.96 10.81 39.05
CA LYS A 50 14.24 9.60 39.52
C LYS A 50 13.42 8.92 38.42
N GLN A 51 13.01 9.65 37.39
CA GLN A 51 12.18 9.12 36.30
C GLN A 51 13.04 8.52 35.18
N CYS A 52 13.99 9.29 34.63
CA CYS A 52 14.84 8.82 33.52
C CYS A 52 16.16 8.19 33.97
N HIS A 53 16.47 8.18 35.28
CA HIS A 53 17.69 7.61 35.87
C HIS A 53 19.01 8.15 35.27
N GLY A 54 18.97 9.35 34.68
CA GLY A 54 20.11 9.98 34.01
C GLY A 54 20.21 9.71 32.51
N ASN A 55 19.30 8.90 31.93
CA ASN A 55 19.30 8.58 30.50
C ASN A 55 18.74 9.72 29.63
N GLY A 56 18.01 10.67 30.22
CA GLY A 56 17.45 11.81 29.50
C GLY A 56 16.21 11.50 28.64
N ILE A 57 15.74 10.25 28.64
CA ILE A 57 14.52 9.80 27.96
C ILE A 57 13.69 8.90 28.89
N VAL A 58 12.37 8.90 28.69
CA VAL A 58 11.41 8.03 29.38
C VAL A 58 10.47 7.41 28.35
N GLN A 59 9.99 6.19 28.60
CA GLN A 59 8.93 5.61 27.78
C GLN A 59 7.60 6.28 28.11
N ALA A 60 6.89 6.69 27.07
CA ALA A 60 5.57 7.28 27.15
C ALA A 60 4.75 6.85 25.93
N GLU A 61 3.43 6.89 26.07
CA GLU A 61 2.51 6.68 24.95
C GLU A 61 2.10 8.03 24.38
N GLU A 62 2.17 8.18 23.06
CA GLU A 62 1.74 9.37 22.34
C GLU A 62 0.80 8.95 21.20
N VAL A 63 -0.34 9.63 21.07
CA VAL A 63 -1.24 9.44 19.93
C VAL A 63 -0.79 10.34 18.79
N VAL A 64 -0.25 9.73 17.74
CA VAL A 64 0.18 10.44 16.53
C VAL A 64 -0.95 10.46 15.50
N THR A 65 -1.46 11.64 15.17
CA THR A 65 -2.44 11.82 14.10
C THR A 65 -1.70 12.17 12.81
N PHE A 66 -1.91 11.39 11.75
CA PHE A 66 -1.41 11.68 10.42
C PHE A 66 -2.51 11.45 9.39
N LYS A 67 -2.39 12.09 8.23
CA LYS A 67 -3.33 11.93 7.11
C LYS A 67 -2.72 10.99 6.10
N VAL A 68 -3.48 9.99 5.68
CA VAL A 68 -3.11 9.10 4.57
C VAL A 68 -3.55 9.78 3.27
N PRO A 69 -2.62 10.14 2.36
CA PRO A 69 -2.99 10.73 1.08
C PRO A 69 -3.82 9.74 0.25
N PRO A 70 -4.81 10.22 -0.52
CA PRO A 70 -5.55 9.36 -1.43
C PRO A 70 -4.62 8.81 -2.52
N GLY A 71 -4.84 7.55 -2.92
CA GLY A 71 -4.07 6.92 -4.00
C GLY A 71 -2.86 6.11 -3.54
N VAL A 72 -2.47 6.18 -2.25
CA VAL A 72 -1.35 5.36 -1.75
C VAL A 72 -1.57 3.88 -2.04
N ALA A 73 -0.50 3.20 -2.39
CA ALA A 73 -0.49 1.80 -2.77
C ALA A 73 0.16 0.94 -1.69
N GLU A 74 -0.12 -0.35 -1.76
CA GLU A 74 0.58 -1.40 -1.01
C GLU A 74 2.10 -1.18 -1.04
N GLY A 75 2.74 -1.29 0.12
CA GLY A 75 4.18 -1.18 0.27
C GLY A 75 4.73 0.25 0.25
N MET A 76 3.89 1.27 0.04
CA MET A 76 4.34 2.66 0.18
C MET A 76 4.65 2.97 1.65
N GLN A 77 5.72 3.75 1.87
CA GLN A 77 6.14 4.18 3.20
C GLN A 77 5.92 5.69 3.37
N LEU A 78 5.14 6.07 4.38
CA LEU A 78 4.95 7.47 4.77
C LEU A 78 5.88 7.78 5.95
N SER A 79 6.67 8.84 5.83
CA SER A 79 7.47 9.35 6.95
C SER A 79 6.72 10.45 7.69
N VAL A 80 6.56 10.31 9.00
CA VAL A 80 6.04 11.35 9.89
C VAL A 80 7.23 11.93 10.66
N SER A 81 7.67 13.10 10.21
CA SER A 81 8.91 13.71 10.68
C SER A 81 8.88 14.09 12.16
N GLY A 82 9.94 13.75 12.89
CA GLY A 82 10.11 14.07 14.31
C GLY A 82 9.16 13.33 15.26
N LYS A 83 8.45 12.31 14.76
CA LYS A 83 7.56 11.43 15.55
C LYS A 83 8.16 10.05 15.85
N GLY A 84 9.43 9.85 15.55
CA GLY A 84 10.19 8.69 15.97
C GLY A 84 10.67 8.83 17.42
N ASN A 85 11.51 7.88 17.84
CA ASN A 85 12.00 7.84 19.22
C ASN A 85 12.78 9.10 19.59
N ALA A 86 12.56 9.59 20.81
CA ALA A 86 13.33 10.70 21.37
C ALA A 86 14.82 10.32 21.42
N ALA A 87 15.66 11.24 20.97
CA ALA A 87 17.10 11.04 21.06
C ALA A 87 17.60 11.43 22.47
N PRO A 88 18.50 10.64 23.06
CA PRO A 88 19.16 11.02 24.29
C PRO A 88 19.87 12.37 24.18
N ARG A 89 20.01 13.07 25.31
CA ARG A 89 20.91 14.24 25.46
C ARG A 89 20.60 15.42 24.53
N GLY A 90 19.33 15.60 24.15
CA GLY A 90 18.87 16.74 23.34
C GLY A 90 19.14 16.58 21.84
N GLY A 91 19.39 15.36 21.36
CA GLY A 91 19.42 15.07 19.93
C GLY A 91 18.05 15.27 19.27
N VAL A 92 18.04 15.31 17.94
CA VAL A 92 16.80 15.40 17.16
C VAL A 92 16.09 14.04 17.20
N PRO A 93 14.77 14.00 17.52
CA PRO A 93 13.99 12.77 17.42
C PRO A 93 14.04 12.19 16.01
N GLY A 94 13.95 10.87 15.91
CA GLY A 94 13.81 10.20 14.61
C GLY A 94 12.46 10.45 13.96
N ASP A 95 12.21 9.73 12.86
CA ASP A 95 10.93 9.75 12.16
C ASP A 95 10.14 8.47 12.42
N LEU A 96 8.80 8.57 12.40
CA LEU A 96 7.92 7.42 12.40
C LEU A 96 7.65 7.01 10.95
N LEU A 97 7.99 5.77 10.61
CA LEU A 97 7.78 5.20 9.28
C LEU A 97 6.51 4.34 9.29
N VAL A 98 5.52 4.74 8.51
CA VAL A 98 4.25 4.04 8.36
C VAL A 98 4.25 3.29 7.04
N LEU A 99 4.22 1.96 7.10
CA LEU A 99 4.04 1.10 5.94
C LEU A 99 2.55 0.96 5.62
N ILE A 100 2.18 1.18 4.36
CA ILE A 100 0.80 1.05 3.91
C ILE A 100 0.55 -0.38 3.43
N GLU A 101 -0.47 -1.01 4.02
CA GLU A 101 -1.03 -2.28 3.56
C GLU A 101 -2.47 -2.06 3.08
N GLU A 102 -2.77 -2.53 1.88
CA GLU A 102 -4.04 -2.47 1.21
C GLU A 102 -4.92 -3.63 1.66
N LYS A 103 -6.03 -3.31 2.33
CA LYS A 103 -7.02 -4.32 2.68
C LYS A 103 -7.82 -4.73 1.45
N LYS A 104 -7.87 -6.04 1.20
CA LYS A 104 -8.79 -6.61 0.23
C LYS A 104 -10.23 -6.43 0.72
N ASP A 105 -11.07 -5.87 -0.14
CA ASP A 105 -12.49 -5.71 0.11
C ASP A 105 -13.30 -6.83 -0.58
N ASN A 106 -14.49 -7.12 -0.04
CA ASN A 106 -15.42 -8.10 -0.58
C ASN A 106 -16.24 -7.57 -1.78
N SER A 107 -16.02 -6.34 -2.23
CA SER A 107 -16.66 -5.78 -3.42
C SER A 107 -16.23 -6.44 -4.73
N GLY A 108 -15.15 -7.22 -4.72
CA GLY A 108 -14.61 -7.86 -5.93
C GLY A 108 -13.84 -6.90 -6.84
N LEU A 109 -13.53 -5.69 -6.36
CA LEU A 109 -12.66 -4.74 -7.06
C LEU A 109 -11.20 -5.17 -6.90
N THR A 110 -10.48 -5.30 -8.01
CA THR A 110 -9.06 -5.60 -8.03
C THR A 110 -8.28 -4.39 -8.51
N ARG A 111 -7.27 -3.95 -7.76
CA ARG A 111 -6.42 -2.83 -8.14
C ARG A 111 -5.39 -3.23 -9.19
N ASP A 112 -5.29 -2.42 -10.24
CA ASP A 112 -4.24 -2.50 -11.27
C ASP A 112 -3.65 -1.10 -11.49
N GLY A 113 -2.60 -0.79 -10.73
CA GLY A 113 -2.03 0.56 -10.66
C GLY A 113 -3.04 1.59 -10.15
N ASN A 114 -3.40 2.56 -11.01
CA ASN A 114 -4.44 3.56 -10.73
C ASN A 114 -5.82 3.13 -11.25
N ASN A 115 -5.88 2.05 -12.04
CA ASN A 115 -7.14 1.51 -12.54
C ASN A 115 -7.68 0.46 -11.59
N LEU A 116 -8.97 0.20 -11.73
CA LEU A 116 -9.66 -0.89 -11.03
C LEU A 116 -10.24 -1.85 -12.05
N LEU A 117 -10.18 -3.13 -11.73
CA LEU A 117 -10.75 -4.21 -12.51
C LEU A 117 -11.96 -4.77 -11.75
N TYR A 118 -13.04 -5.03 -12.48
CA TYR A 118 -14.24 -5.64 -11.94
C TYR A 118 -14.79 -6.69 -12.91
N ASP A 119 -14.95 -7.92 -12.44
CA ASP A 119 -15.58 -8.98 -13.20
C ASP A 119 -17.09 -8.96 -12.98
N LEU A 120 -17.82 -8.57 -14.01
CA LEU A 120 -19.28 -8.53 -14.00
C LEU A 120 -19.85 -9.78 -14.66
N PHE A 121 -20.55 -10.60 -13.89
CA PHE A 121 -21.27 -11.75 -14.42
C PHE A 121 -22.72 -11.36 -14.77
N ILE A 122 -23.10 -11.62 -16.02
CA ILE A 122 -24.48 -11.40 -16.51
C ILE A 122 -25.05 -12.68 -17.08
N SER A 123 -26.38 -12.85 -16.99
CA SER A 123 -27.04 -14.01 -17.60
C SER A 123 -26.95 -13.95 -19.13
N PHE A 124 -27.04 -15.11 -19.78
CA PHE A 124 -27.10 -15.15 -21.25
C PHE A 124 -28.26 -14.32 -21.81
N THR A 125 -29.39 -14.28 -21.09
CA THR A 125 -30.57 -13.49 -21.48
C THR A 125 -30.29 -11.99 -21.41
N ASP A 126 -29.61 -11.53 -20.36
CA ASP A 126 -29.22 -10.12 -20.21
C ASP A 126 -28.19 -9.71 -21.26
N ALA A 127 -27.25 -10.60 -21.60
CA ALA A 127 -26.27 -10.36 -22.65
C ALA A 127 -26.96 -10.20 -24.02
N ALA A 128 -27.96 -11.05 -24.30
CA ALA A 128 -28.70 -11.04 -25.56
C ALA A 128 -29.65 -9.83 -25.68
N LEU A 129 -30.45 -9.56 -24.64
CA LEU A 129 -31.49 -8.53 -24.66
C LEU A 129 -30.97 -7.13 -24.26
N GLY A 130 -29.82 -7.08 -23.61
CA GLY A 130 -29.33 -5.88 -22.94
C GLY A 130 -30.01 -5.71 -21.58
N THR A 131 -29.29 -5.09 -20.65
CA THR A 131 -29.80 -4.85 -19.29
C THR A 131 -29.17 -3.60 -18.70
N THR A 132 -29.66 -3.17 -17.54
CA THR A 132 -29.00 -2.14 -16.74
C THR A 132 -28.71 -2.75 -15.38
N THR A 133 -27.44 -2.72 -14.98
CA THR A 133 -27.01 -3.30 -13.71
C THR A 133 -26.23 -2.27 -12.89
N GLU A 134 -26.23 -2.46 -11.57
CA GLU A 134 -25.42 -1.66 -10.65
C GLU A 134 -24.14 -2.41 -10.32
N ILE A 135 -23.01 -1.73 -10.48
CA ILE A 135 -21.68 -2.26 -10.11
C ILE A 135 -21.11 -1.47 -8.92
N PRO A 136 -20.32 -2.12 -8.05
CA PRO A 136 -19.58 -1.42 -7.01
C PRO A 136 -18.47 -0.55 -7.63
N THR A 137 -18.21 0.58 -6.97
CA THR A 137 -17.12 1.52 -7.23
C THR A 137 -16.50 1.91 -5.88
N VAL A 138 -15.32 2.53 -5.88
CA VAL A 138 -14.67 2.99 -4.63
C VAL A 138 -15.57 3.94 -3.83
N ASP A 139 -16.29 4.81 -4.53
CA ASP A 139 -17.12 5.87 -3.93
C ASP A 139 -18.60 5.44 -3.75
N GLY A 140 -18.96 4.18 -3.98
CA GLY A 140 -20.35 3.69 -3.87
C GLY A 140 -20.76 2.76 -5.02
N LYS A 141 -21.89 3.00 -5.67
CA LYS A 141 -22.39 2.19 -6.80
C LYS A 141 -22.59 3.03 -8.06
N ALA A 142 -22.37 2.43 -9.22
CA ALA A 142 -22.66 3.03 -10.52
C ALA A 142 -23.62 2.16 -11.32
N LYS A 143 -24.65 2.79 -11.91
CA LYS A 143 -25.52 2.14 -12.90
C LYS A 143 -24.83 2.13 -14.25
N ILE A 144 -24.69 0.96 -14.85
CA ILE A 144 -24.17 0.78 -16.19
C ILE A 144 -25.23 0.16 -17.10
N LYS A 145 -25.27 0.64 -18.34
CA LYS A 145 -26.12 0.06 -19.39
C LYS A 145 -25.31 -0.92 -20.22
N ILE A 146 -25.78 -2.16 -20.27
CA ILE A 146 -25.21 -3.22 -21.09
C ILE A 146 -26.03 -3.27 -22.38
N PRO A 147 -25.42 -2.99 -23.54
CA PRO A 147 -26.12 -3.05 -24.81
C PRO A 147 -26.52 -4.49 -25.15
N ALA A 148 -27.64 -4.64 -25.86
CA ALA A 148 -28.05 -5.92 -26.43
C ALA A 148 -26.96 -6.50 -27.34
N GLY A 149 -26.83 -7.83 -27.34
CA GLY A 149 -25.78 -8.54 -28.09
C GLY A 149 -24.37 -8.37 -27.52
N THR A 150 -24.25 -8.05 -26.21
CA THR A 150 -22.93 -7.96 -25.57
C THR A 150 -22.25 -9.32 -25.53
N GLN A 151 -21.07 -9.40 -26.13
CA GLN A 151 -20.24 -10.60 -26.12
C GLN A 151 -19.47 -10.75 -24.81
N GLY A 152 -19.23 -11.99 -24.40
CA GLY A 152 -18.35 -12.30 -23.27
C GLY A 152 -16.91 -11.81 -23.51
N GLY A 153 -16.25 -11.38 -22.44
CA GLY A 153 -14.90 -10.80 -22.49
C GLY A 153 -14.85 -9.39 -23.08
N LYS A 154 -16.00 -8.72 -23.25
CA LYS A 154 -16.04 -7.30 -23.60
C LYS A 154 -15.69 -6.48 -22.36
N VAL A 155 -14.73 -5.56 -22.51
CA VAL A 155 -14.34 -4.63 -21.45
C VAL A 155 -15.09 -3.31 -21.62
N LEU A 156 -15.87 -2.93 -20.62
CA LEU A 156 -16.51 -1.62 -20.53
C LEU A 156 -15.65 -0.71 -19.65
N ARG A 157 -15.32 0.48 -20.15
CA ARG A 157 -14.48 1.44 -19.42
C ARG A 157 -15.32 2.58 -18.84
N LEU A 158 -15.32 2.70 -17.53
CA LEU A 158 -15.89 3.84 -16.82
C LEU A 158 -14.78 4.83 -16.48
N LYS A 159 -14.76 5.94 -17.24
CA LYS A 159 -13.72 6.95 -17.12
C LYS A 159 -13.76 7.66 -15.75
N GLY A 160 -12.61 7.81 -15.10
CA GLY A 160 -12.46 8.55 -13.85
C GLY A 160 -13.10 7.88 -12.62
N LYS A 161 -13.43 6.59 -12.71
CA LYS A 161 -13.98 5.77 -11.61
C LYS A 161 -12.94 4.84 -10.97
N GLY A 162 -11.66 4.98 -11.32
CA GLY A 162 -10.53 4.33 -10.66
C GLY A 162 -9.99 5.15 -9.48
N LEU A 163 -8.72 4.89 -9.15
CA LEU A 163 -8.04 5.50 -8.01
C LEU A 163 -7.32 6.80 -8.40
N PRO A 164 -7.21 7.76 -7.47
CA PRO A 164 -6.43 8.97 -7.70
C PRO A 164 -4.93 8.68 -7.73
N ASP A 165 -4.20 9.48 -8.50
CA ASP A 165 -2.74 9.47 -8.50
C ASP A 165 -2.20 10.16 -7.23
N VAL A 166 -1.16 9.58 -6.64
CA VAL A 166 -0.49 10.13 -5.44
C VAL A 166 0.36 11.35 -5.79
N ASN A 167 0.99 11.34 -6.97
CA ASN A 167 2.03 12.32 -7.34
C ASN A 167 1.52 13.42 -8.28
N GLY A 168 0.25 13.39 -8.67
CA GLY A 168 -0.25 14.23 -9.75
C GLY A 168 -1.74 14.50 -9.71
N TYR A 169 -2.23 15.12 -10.79
CA TYR A 169 -3.63 15.40 -10.98
C TYR A 169 -4.22 14.36 -11.93
N GLY A 170 -5.11 13.51 -11.41
CA GLY A 170 -5.80 12.52 -12.21
C GLY A 170 -6.45 11.42 -11.39
N LYS A 171 -7.41 10.74 -12.00
CA LYS A 171 -7.95 9.46 -11.53
C LYS A 171 -7.83 8.44 -12.65
N GLY A 172 -7.53 7.21 -12.30
CA GLY A 172 -7.63 6.10 -13.23
C GLY A 172 -9.09 5.77 -13.58
N ASP A 173 -9.25 4.69 -14.32
CA ASP A 173 -10.52 4.21 -14.83
C ASP A 173 -10.94 2.90 -14.13
N LEU A 174 -12.25 2.61 -14.14
CA LEU A 174 -12.78 1.31 -13.75
C LEU A 174 -13.06 0.50 -15.04
N LEU A 175 -12.35 -0.61 -15.19
CA LEU A 175 -12.48 -1.56 -16.29
C LEU A 175 -13.36 -2.72 -15.85
N VAL A 176 -14.53 -2.82 -16.48
CA VAL A 176 -15.51 -3.87 -16.18
C VAL A 176 -15.42 -4.93 -17.26
N ASN A 177 -14.93 -6.11 -16.89
CA ASN A 177 -14.89 -7.26 -17.76
C ASN A 177 -16.23 -8.01 -17.68
N VAL A 178 -16.96 -8.07 -18.79
CA VAL A 178 -18.28 -8.71 -18.85
C VAL A 178 -18.14 -10.20 -19.13
N ASN A 179 -18.55 -11.03 -18.18
CA ASN A 179 -18.58 -12.47 -18.27
C ASN A 179 -20.02 -12.97 -18.42
N VAL A 180 -20.28 -13.78 -19.45
CA VAL A 180 -21.61 -14.36 -19.66
C VAL A 180 -21.72 -15.67 -18.88
N TRP A 181 -22.64 -15.68 -17.92
CA TRP A 181 -22.94 -16.84 -17.10
C TRP A 181 -23.91 -17.78 -17.81
N VAL A 182 -23.48 -19.03 -17.98
CA VAL A 182 -24.30 -20.12 -18.53
C VAL A 182 -24.68 -21.07 -17.39
N PRO A 183 -25.98 -21.31 -17.13
CA PRO A 183 -26.42 -22.19 -16.06
C PRO A 183 -25.94 -23.63 -16.28
N LYS A 184 -25.47 -24.28 -15.20
CA LYS A 184 -24.95 -25.66 -15.24
C LYS A 184 -26.05 -26.72 -15.25
N HIS A 185 -27.21 -26.40 -14.71
CA HIS A 185 -28.36 -27.29 -14.60
C HIS A 185 -29.59 -26.56 -15.13
N LEU A 186 -30.42 -27.29 -15.87
CA LEU A 186 -31.63 -26.77 -16.49
C LEU A 186 -32.81 -27.66 -16.11
N SER A 187 -33.94 -27.05 -15.81
CA SER A 187 -35.22 -27.74 -15.67
C SER A 187 -35.68 -28.29 -17.03
N LYS A 188 -36.68 -29.18 -17.01
CA LYS A 188 -37.26 -29.73 -18.24
C LYS A 188 -37.83 -28.62 -19.12
N GLU A 189 -38.52 -27.66 -18.52
CA GLU A 189 -39.14 -26.53 -19.23
C GLU A 189 -38.08 -25.61 -19.85
N GLU A 190 -37.02 -25.27 -19.10
CA GLU A 190 -35.92 -24.43 -19.59
C GLU A 190 -35.18 -25.10 -20.77
N LYS A 191 -34.97 -26.41 -20.68
CA LYS A 191 -34.34 -27.19 -21.76
C LYS A 191 -35.19 -27.18 -23.04
N GLU A 192 -36.50 -27.37 -22.92
CA GLU A 192 -37.41 -27.32 -24.06
C GLU A 192 -37.42 -25.94 -24.74
N MET A 193 -37.37 -24.86 -23.95
CA MET A 193 -37.27 -23.48 -24.46
C MET A 193 -35.97 -23.26 -25.25
N LEU A 194 -34.84 -23.73 -24.71
CA LEU A 194 -33.53 -23.58 -25.35
C LEU A 194 -33.40 -24.42 -26.63
N GLU A 195 -33.97 -25.64 -26.67
CA GLU A 195 -34.00 -26.46 -27.89
C GLU A 195 -34.80 -25.79 -29.01
N LYS A 196 -35.90 -25.09 -28.68
CA LYS A 196 -36.62 -24.27 -29.67
C LYS A 196 -35.77 -23.11 -30.19
N MET A 197 -34.96 -22.49 -29.33
CA MET A 197 -34.06 -21.41 -29.75
C MET A 197 -32.88 -21.91 -30.59
N LYS A 198 -32.41 -23.14 -30.37
CA LYS A 198 -31.31 -23.76 -31.12
C LYS A 198 -31.56 -23.87 -32.63
N THR A 199 -32.81 -24.01 -33.06
CA THR A 199 -33.16 -24.09 -34.50
C THR A 199 -33.22 -22.72 -35.17
N SER A 200 -33.26 -21.63 -34.40
CA SER A 200 -33.28 -20.27 -34.93
C SER A 200 -31.94 -19.87 -35.57
N ALA A 201 -32.00 -19.15 -36.68
CA ALA A 201 -30.82 -18.73 -37.43
C ALA A 201 -29.88 -17.84 -36.59
N ASN A 202 -30.43 -16.99 -35.71
CA ASN A 202 -29.65 -16.04 -34.89
C ASN A 202 -28.86 -16.70 -33.75
N PHE A 203 -29.18 -17.93 -33.38
CA PHE A 203 -28.48 -18.68 -32.33
C PHE A 203 -27.38 -19.60 -32.88
N LYS A 204 -27.21 -19.62 -34.21
CA LYS A 204 -26.07 -20.30 -34.85
C LYS A 204 -24.87 -19.35 -34.83
N PRO A 205 -23.76 -19.70 -34.16
CA PRO A 205 -22.57 -18.86 -34.15
C PRO A 205 -22.04 -18.65 -35.57
N ASN A 206 -21.84 -17.40 -35.97
CA ASN A 206 -21.23 -17.02 -37.24
C ASN A 206 -20.12 -16.00 -36.99
N PRO A 207 -18.99 -16.42 -36.39
CA PRO A 207 -17.90 -15.50 -36.04
C PRO A 207 -17.32 -14.88 -37.29
N THR A 208 -17.21 -13.56 -37.29
CA THR A 208 -16.57 -12.79 -38.37
C THR A 208 -15.10 -12.58 -38.05
N SER A 209 -14.33 -12.09 -39.02
CA SER A 209 -12.93 -11.69 -38.82
C SER A 209 -12.72 -10.57 -37.79
N GLN A 210 -13.80 -9.87 -37.39
CA GLN A 210 -13.79 -8.89 -36.31
C GLN A 210 -13.91 -9.54 -34.91
N ASP A 211 -14.43 -10.76 -34.85
CA ASP A 211 -14.65 -11.52 -33.61
C ASP A 211 -13.38 -12.29 -33.24
N LYS A 212 -12.35 -11.56 -32.80
CA LYS A 212 -11.08 -12.16 -32.35
C LYS A 212 -11.33 -13.15 -31.22
N SER A 213 -10.88 -14.39 -31.39
CA SER A 213 -10.96 -15.41 -30.34
C SER A 213 -10.09 -15.01 -29.15
N TYR A 214 -10.39 -15.60 -27.99
CA TYR A 214 -9.58 -15.41 -26.78
C TYR A 214 -8.08 -15.70 -27.02
N PHE A 215 -7.78 -16.77 -27.77
CA PHE A 215 -6.40 -17.17 -28.09
C PHE A 215 -5.70 -16.20 -29.05
N ASP A 216 -6.44 -15.55 -29.95
CA ASP A 216 -5.86 -14.55 -30.85
C ASP A 216 -5.49 -13.28 -30.09
N ARG A 217 -6.34 -12.87 -29.13
CA ARG A 217 -6.02 -11.75 -28.24
C ARG A 217 -4.82 -12.04 -27.35
N MET A 218 -4.71 -13.25 -26.80
CA MET A 218 -3.51 -13.63 -26.02
C MET A 218 -2.26 -13.65 -26.89
N ARG A 219 -2.31 -14.25 -28.10
CA ARG A 219 -1.16 -14.28 -28.99
C ARG A 219 -0.62 -12.87 -29.28
N GLU A 220 -1.50 -11.91 -29.57
CA GLU A 220 -1.11 -10.51 -29.79
C GLU A 220 -0.38 -9.90 -28.58
N PHE A 221 -0.77 -10.24 -27.36
CA PHE A 221 -0.13 -9.79 -26.13
C PHE A 221 1.25 -10.43 -25.87
N PHE A 222 1.47 -11.69 -26.29
CA PHE A 222 2.75 -12.40 -26.10
C PHE A 222 3.71 -12.27 -27.27
N SER A 223 3.24 -11.83 -28.44
CA SER A 223 4.06 -11.57 -29.62
C SER A 223 4.69 -10.16 -29.62
N GLN A 224 4.60 -9.44 -28.50
CA GLN A 224 5.11 -8.09 -28.31
C GLN A 224 6.28 -8.07 -27.33
#